data_AF-A0A938USM0-F1
#
_entry.id   AF-A0A938USM0-F1
#
_cell.length_a   1.000
_cell.length_b   1.000
_cell.length_c   1.000
_cell.angle_alpha   90.00
_cell.angle_beta   90.00
_cell.angle_gamma   90.00
#
_symmetry.space_group_name_H-M   'P 1'
#
loop_
_entity.id
_entity.type
_entity.pdbx_description
1 polymer ?
#
loop_
_entity_poly.entity_id
_entity_poly.type
_entity_poly.pdbx_seq_one_letter_code
_entity_poly.pdbx_strand_id
1 'polypeptide(L)' 'MPGLHARGHGAIASKAASLGCQLVTVGGVDDHVHVLLSLPATLAVADVVQHLKGYSSRLINATPTHEVPFR' A
#
# COMPACT_ATOMS: atom_id res chain seq x y z
N MET A 1 -5.89 13.44 -7.28
CA MET A 1 -5.46 14.22 -6.10
C MET A 1 -3.94 14.37 -6.09
N PRO A 2 -3.37 15.59 -6.06
CA PRO A 2 -1.92 15.77 -6.06
C PRO A 2 -1.28 15.08 -4.83
N GLY A 3 -0.28 14.21 -5.06
CA GLY A 3 0.49 13.56 -3.99
C GLY A 3 -0.11 12.29 -3.35
N LEU A 4 -1.37 11.94 -3.63
CA LEU A 4 -1.97 10.68 -3.12
C LEU A 4 -1.22 9.44 -3.65
N HIS A 5 -0.89 9.44 -4.94
CA HIS A 5 -0.10 8.39 -5.59
C HIS A 5 1.22 8.13 -4.88
N ALA A 6 2.02 9.20 -4.66
CA ALA A 6 3.30 9.10 -3.99
C ALA A 6 3.17 8.57 -2.56
N ARG A 7 2.17 9.04 -1.80
CA ARG A 7 1.91 8.59 -0.43
C ARG A 7 1.47 7.12 -0.39
N GLY A 8 0.57 6.72 -1.29
CA GLY A 8 0.10 5.34 -1.41
C GLY A 8 1.23 4.38 -1.78
N HIS A 9 2.02 4.72 -2.80
CA HIS A 9 3.18 3.94 -3.21
C HIS A 9 4.21 3.81 -2.07
N GLY A 10 4.52 4.92 -1.38
CA GLY A 10 5.44 4.91 -0.23
C GLY A 10 4.93 4.06 0.94
N ALA A 11 3.63 4.13 1.25
CA ALA A 11 3.01 3.32 2.30
C ALA A 11 3.08 1.82 1.98
N ILE A 12 2.79 1.45 0.73
CA ILE A 12 2.89 0.07 0.24
C ILE A 12 4.33 -0.42 0.31
N ALA A 13 5.29 0.38 -0.16
CA ALA A 13 6.71 0.03 -0.14
C ALA A 13 7.23 -0.20 1.28
N SER A 14 6.93 0.73 2.20
CA SER A 14 7.32 0.60 3.61
C SER A 14 6.69 -0.64 4.25
N LYS A 15 5.39 -0.89 3.99
CA LYS A 15 4.72 -2.05 4.57
C LYS A 15 5.22 -3.38 3.99
N ALA A 16 5.46 -3.47 2.68
CA ALA A 16 6.05 -4.65 2.04
C ALA A 16 7.42 -4.99 2.64
N ALA A 17 8.30 -4.00 2.80
CA ALA A 17 9.60 -4.18 3.43
C ALA A 17 9.48 -4.69 4.88
N SER A 18 8.53 -4.16 5.66
CA SER A 18 8.29 -4.62 7.04
C SER A 18 7.82 -6.08 7.15
N LEU A 19 7.24 -6.63 6.08
CA LEU A 19 6.81 -8.03 5.99
C LEU A 19 7.91 -8.94 5.44
N GLY A 20 9.11 -8.42 5.17
CA GLY A 20 10.18 -9.16 4.50
C GLY A 20 9.91 -9.45 3.02
N CYS A 21 8.91 -8.80 2.42
CA CYS A 21 8.66 -8.87 0.98
C CYS A 21 9.62 -7.93 0.25
N GLN A 22 10.14 -8.36 -0.90
CA GLN A 22 10.92 -7.46 -1.76
C GLN A 22 10.00 -6.80 -2.79
N LEU A 23 10.00 -5.46 -2.80
CA LEU A 23 9.28 -4.68 -3.78
C LEU A 23 10.07 -4.61 -5.08
N VAL A 24 9.50 -5.18 -6.15
CA VAL A 24 10.08 -5.10 -7.49
C VAL A 24 9.59 -3.85 -8.21
N THR A 25 8.29 -3.59 -8.18
CA THR A 25 7.70 -2.36 -8.69
C THR A 25 6.38 -2.03 -8.01
N VAL A 26 6.08 -0.73 -7.91
CA VAL A 26 4.78 -0.19 -7.53
C VAL A 26 4.44 0.95 -8.50
N GLY A 27 3.23 0.91 -9.04
CA GLY A 27 2.70 1.95 -9.92
C GLY A 27 1.19 1.87 -9.96
N GLY A 28 0.54 2.76 -10.69
CA GLY A 28 -0.92 2.80 -10.72
C GLY A 28 -1.45 3.97 -11.53
N VAL A 29 -2.76 3.96 -11.73
CA VAL A 29 -3.53 5.06 -12.32
C VAL A 29 -4.53 5.56 -11.29
N ASP A 30 -5.33 6.58 -11.63
CA ASP A 30 -6.07 7.37 -10.64
C ASP A 30 -7.00 6.59 -9.69
N ASP A 31 -7.49 5.40 -10.08
CA ASP A 31 -8.43 4.60 -9.31
C ASP A 31 -7.86 3.27 -8.76
N HIS A 32 -6.65 2.85 -9.17
CA HIS A 32 -6.05 1.59 -8.71
C HIS A 32 -4.53 1.55 -8.78
N VAL A 33 -3.95 0.63 -7.99
CA VAL A 33 -2.50 0.40 -7.88
C VAL A 33 -2.14 -1.03 -8.32
N HIS A 34 -1.03 -1.15 -9.04
CA HIS A 34 -0.35 -2.40 -9.39
C HIS A 34 0.91 -2.54 -8.55
N VAL A 35 1.11 -3.73 -7.98
CA VAL A 35 2.27 -4.02 -7.13
C VAL A 35 2.84 -5.36 -7.53
N LEU A 36 4.15 -5.39 -7.79
CA LEU A 36 4.90 -6.63 -8.02
C LEU A 36 5.85 -6.86 -6.85
N LEU A 37 5.70 -8.00 -6.19
CA LEU A 37 6.42 -8.36 -4.98
C LEU A 37 7.02 -9.77 -5.12
N SER A 38 8.20 -9.96 -4.55
CA SER A 38 8.70 -11.28 -4.16
C SER A 38 8.35 -11.52 -2.70
N LEU A 39 7.69 -12.65 -2.41
CA LEU A 39 7.22 -13.01 -1.08
C LEU A 39 8.08 -14.13 -0.48
N PRO A 40 8.32 -14.11 0.84
CA PRO A 40 8.76 -15.29 1.56
C PRO A 40 7.79 -16.45 1.37
N ALA A 41 8.31 -17.68 1.20
CA ALA A 41 7.48 -18.88 1.01
C ALA A 41 6.56 -19.20 2.21
N THR A 42 6.84 -18.61 3.38
CA THR A 42 6.08 -18.78 4.61
C THR A 42 4.92 -17.79 4.77
N LEU A 43 4.78 -16.80 3.88
CA LEU A 43 3.71 -15.81 3.93
C LEU A 43 2.65 -16.09 2.86
N ALA A 44 1.39 -16.18 3.29
CA ALA A 44 0.28 -16.27 2.35
C ALA A 44 0.06 -14.94 1.63
N VAL A 45 -0.28 -15.01 0.34
CA VAL A 45 -0.60 -13.82 -0.46
C VAL A 45 -1.73 -13.00 0.17
N ALA A 46 -2.75 -13.67 0.71
CA ALA A 46 -3.89 -13.02 1.35
C ALA A 46 -3.48 -12.14 2.55
N ASP A 47 -2.54 -12.61 3.38
CA ASP A 47 -2.05 -11.85 4.53
C ASP A 47 -1.27 -10.62 4.08
N VAL A 48 -0.42 -10.77 3.06
CA VAL A 48 0.32 -9.65 2.47
C VAL A 48 -0.65 -8.59 1.94
N VAL A 49 -1.66 -8.99 1.17
CA VAL A 49 -2.67 -8.06 0.62
C VAL A 49 -3.45 -7.36 1.74
N GLN A 50 -3.88 -8.11 2.77
CA GLN A 50 -4.58 -7.55 3.94
C GLN A 50 -3.75 -6.46 4.61
N HIS A 51 -2.46 -6.73 4.85
CA HIS A 51 -1.58 -5.78 5.51
C HIS A 51 -1.27 -4.56 4.63
N LEU A 52 -1.01 -4.73 3.33
CA LEU A 52 -0.72 -3.63 2.41
C LEU A 52 -1.90 -2.67 2.29
N LYS A 53 -3.10 -3.19 2.05
CA LYS A 53 -4.33 -2.39 1.94
C LYS A 53 -4.69 -1.71 3.25
N GLY A 54 -4.72 -2.47 4.34
CA GLY A 54 -5.14 -1.95 5.65
C GLY A 54 -4.20 -0.87 6.17
N TYR A 55 -2.89 -1.09 6.06
CA TYR A 55 -1.89 -0.11 6.51
C TYR A 55 -1.93 1.17 5.67
N SER A 56 -1.94 1.06 4.34
CA SER A 56 -1.97 2.23 3.46
C SER A 56 -3.25 3.04 3.64
N SER A 57 -4.42 2.39 3.72
CA SER A 57 -5.69 3.07 4.02
C SER A 57 -5.64 3.84 5.34
N ARG A 58 -5.16 3.19 6.41
CA ARG A 58 -5.04 3.84 7.73
C ARG A 58 -4.11 5.05 7.68
N LEU A 59 -2.95 4.93 7.05
CA LEU A 59 -1.97 6.02 6.98
C LEU A 59 -2.49 7.21 6.17
N ILE A 60 -3.17 6.94 5.04
CA ILE A 60 -3.71 8.00 4.20
C ILE A 60 -4.85 8.72 4.93
N ASN A 61 -5.77 7.98 5.56
CA ASN A 61 -6.88 8.51 6.36
C ASN A 61 -6.45 9.25 7.62
N ALA A 62 -5.31 8.90 8.21
CA ALA A 62 -4.80 9.56 9.42
C ALA A 62 -4.32 11.00 9.17
N THR A 63 -4.12 11.40 7.91
CA THR A 63 -3.80 12.78 7.57
C THR A 63 -5.08 13.49 7.13
N PRO A 64 -5.47 14.61 7.75
CA PRO A 64 -6.70 15.33 7.42
C PRO A 64 -6.50 16.09 6.11
N THR A 65 -6.54 15.38 4.99
CA THR A 65 -6.50 15.96 3.63
C THR A 65 -7.82 15.75 2.87
N HIS A 66 -8.81 15.12 3.49
CA HIS A 66 -10.11 14.81 2.88
C HIS A 66 -11.25 15.14 3.86
N GLU A 67 -12.37 15.68 3.37
CA GLU A 67 -13.57 15.98 4.17
C GLU A 67 -14.27 14.72 4.71
N VAL A 68 -13.94 13.53 4.17
CA VAL A 68 -14.60 12.25 4.47
C VAL A 68 -13.61 11.07 4.49
N PRO A 69 -13.56 10.19 5.50
CA PRO A 69 -12.68 9.02 5.46
C PRO A 69 -13.01 8.07 4.31
N PHE A 70 -12.01 7.34 3.77
CA PHE A 70 -12.27 6.15 2.95
C PHE A 70 -12.99 5.12 3.85
N ARG A 71 -14.32 5.07 3.76
CA ARG A 71 -15.20 4.11 4.44
C ARG A 71 -15.56 2.97 3.49
#